data_AF-A0A5K0YP27-F1
#
_entry.id   AF-A0A5K0YP27-F1
#
_cell.length_a   1.000
_cell.length_b   1.000
_cell.length_c   1.000
_cell.angle_alpha   90.00
_cell.angle_beta   90.00
_cell.angle_gamma   90.00
#
_symmetry.space_group_name_H-M   'P 1'
#
loop_
_entity.id
_entity.type
_entity.pdbx_description
1 polymer ?
#
loop_
_entity_poly.entity_id
_entity_poly.type
_entity_poly.pdbx_seq_one_letter_code
_entity_poly.pdbx_strand_id
1 'polypeptide(L)' 'PISIVRDHKVKQKLAELGIHVHSFNADLLYEPWEVHDETGHAFTTFEAYWSKCMNMSTEPITLLPPRNLVLAA' A
#
# COMPACT_ATOMS: atom_id res chain seq x y z
N PRO A 1 -1.61 -9.87 12.54
CA PRO A 1 -0.22 -10.11 13.03
C PRO A 1 0.49 -11.29 12.34
N ILE A 2 -0.16 -12.47 12.23
CA ILE A 2 0.44 -13.68 11.68
C ILE A 2 0.94 -13.49 10.23
N SER A 3 0.14 -12.83 9.40
CA SER A 3 0.48 -12.57 7.99
C SER A 3 1.77 -11.75 7.84
N ILE A 4 2.01 -10.74 8.68
CA ILE A 4 3.23 -9.91 8.62
C ILE A 4 4.48 -10.77 8.78
N VAL A 5 4.50 -11.64 9.79
CA VAL A 5 5.65 -12.52 10.07
C VAL A 5 5.83 -13.54 8.95
N ARG A 6 4.74 -14.10 8.43
CA ARG A 6 4.78 -15.06 7.32
C ARG A 6 5.32 -14.40 6.05
N ASP A 7 4.79 -13.25 5.67
CA ASP A 7 5.13 -12.59 4.42
C ASP A 7 6.60 -12.12 4.44
N HIS A 8 7.11 -11.70 5.61
CA HIS A 8 8.55 -11.45 5.79
C HIS A 8 9.39 -12.71 5.54
N LYS A 9 9.02 -13.85 6.13
CA LYS A 9 9.72 -15.14 5.93
C LYS A 9 9.69 -15.58 4.47
N VAL A 10 8.55 -15.42 3.79
CA VAL A 10 8.40 -15.77 2.37
C VAL A 10 9.32 -14.91 1.51
N LYS A 11 9.31 -13.59 1.69
CA LYS A 11 10.21 -12.69 0.95
C LYS A 11 11.67 -13.04 1.16
N GLN A 12 12.06 -13.30 2.40
CA GLN A 12 13.43 -13.66 2.74
C GLN A 12 13.84 -14.97 2.03
N LYS A 13 13.01 -16.01 2.09
CA LYS A 13 13.33 -17.31 1.47
C LYS A 13 13.39 -17.23 -0.05
N LEU A 14 12.51 -16.46 -0.69
CA LEU A 14 12.55 -16.27 -2.14
C LEU A 14 13.80 -15.47 -2.56
N ALA A 15 14.16 -14.44 -1.81
CA ALA A 15 15.38 -13.67 -2.07
C ALA A 15 16.66 -14.51 -1.90
N GLU A 16 16.72 -15.38 -0.88
CA GLU A 16 17.83 -16.34 -0.68
C GLU A 16 18.01 -17.30 -1.88
N LEU A 17 16.92 -17.62 -2.59
CA LEU A 17 16.93 -18.43 -3.80
C LEU A 17 17.24 -17.63 -5.08
N GLY A 18 17.52 -16.33 -4.97
CA GLY A 18 17.75 -15.44 -6.11
C GLY A 18 16.47 -15.06 -6.87
N ILE A 19 15.29 -15.30 -6.30
CA ILE A 19 14.00 -14.98 -6.91
C ILE A 19 13.61 -13.55 -6.51
N HIS A 20 13.32 -12.70 -7.50
CA HIS A 20 12.85 -11.35 -7.27
C HIS A 20 11.42 -11.36 -6.69
N VAL A 21 11.20 -10.63 -5.60
CA VAL A 21 9.91 -10.57 -4.89
C VAL A 21 9.53 -9.12 -4.59
N HIS A 22 8.26 -8.79 -4.78
CA HIS A 22 7.71 -7.47 -4.46
C HIS A 22 6.31 -7.62 -3.86
N SER A 23 5.91 -6.69 -2.99
CA SER A 23 4.54 -6.60 -2.46
C SER A 23 3.94 -5.26 -2.79
N PHE A 24 2.63 -5.26 -3.00
CA PHE A 24 1.86 -4.09 -3.33
C PHE A 24 0.71 -3.96 -2.34
N ASN A 25 0.33 -2.73 -2.04
CA ASN A 25 -0.88 -2.44 -1.30
C ASN A 25 -2.11 -2.74 -2.18
N ALA A 26 -3.05 -3.53 -1.67
CA ALA A 26 -4.29 -3.87 -2.37
C ALA A 26 -5.55 -3.61 -1.53
N ASP A 27 -5.42 -3.49 -0.21
CA ASP A 27 -6.56 -3.46 0.72
C ASP A 27 -6.67 -2.15 1.50
N LEU A 28 -5.64 -1.30 1.48
CA LEU A 28 -5.61 -0.04 2.22
C LEU A 28 -5.59 1.16 1.27
N LEU A 29 -6.27 2.24 1.66
CA LEU A 29 -6.18 3.52 0.94
C LEU A 29 -4.81 4.17 1.11
N TYR A 30 -4.26 4.09 2.31
CA TYR A 30 -2.94 4.59 2.68
C TYR A 30 -2.24 3.53 3.53
N GLU A 31 -0.94 3.36 3.34
CA GLU A 31 -0.16 2.49 4.20
C GLU A 31 -0.08 3.08 5.62
N PRO A 32 -0.08 2.25 6.68
CA PRO A 32 -0.14 2.74 8.05
C PRO A 32 1.03 3.66 8.45
N TRP A 33 2.17 3.57 7.77
CA TRP A 33 3.35 4.42 7.96
C TRP A 33 3.36 5.67 7.08
N GLU A 34 2.32 5.94 6.30
CA GLU A 34 2.21 7.16 5.46
C GLU A 34 1.48 8.28 6.19
N VAL A 35 0.65 7.94 7.18
CA VAL A 35 -0.25 8.89 7.86
C VAL A 35 0.26 9.19 9.26
N HIS A 36 1.01 10.29 9.38
CA HIS A 36 1.54 10.80 10.64
C HIS A 36 1.07 12.23 10.93
N ASP A 37 1.18 12.64 12.19
CA ASP A 37 1.01 14.03 12.59
C ASP A 37 2.18 14.91 12.11
N GLU A 38 2.11 16.22 12.37
CA GLU A 38 3.13 17.19 11.96
C GLU A 38 4.50 16.96 12.63
N THR A 39 4.52 16.21 13.74
CA THR A 39 5.73 15.83 14.47
C THR A 39 6.25 14.44 14.10
N GLY A 40 5.58 13.73 13.19
CA GLY A 40 5.94 12.40 12.74
C GLY A 40 5.44 11.26 13.65
N HIS A 41 4.57 11.54 14.61
CA HIS A 41 3.99 10.50 15.46
C HIS A 41 2.71 9.90 14.87
N ALA A 42 2.40 8.68 15.31
CA ALA A 42 1.13 8.03 15.00
C ALA A 42 -0.02 8.66 15.78
N PHE A 43 -1.18 8.81 15.13
CA PHE A 43 -2.39 9.30 15.78
C PHE A 43 -2.92 8.32 16.82
N THR A 44 -3.44 8.84 17.93
CA THR A 44 -4.06 8.06 19.01
C THR A 44 -5.59 8.15 19.04
N THR A 45 -6.17 9.00 18.20
CA THR A 45 -7.63 9.17 18.05
C THR A 45 -8.04 9.04 16.59
N PHE A 46 -9.19 8.42 16.34
CA PHE A 46 -9.69 8.19 14.99
C PHE A 46 -10.01 9.49 14.24
N GLU A 47 -10.63 10.47 14.90
CA GLU A 47 -11.04 11.73 14.28
C GLU A 47 -9.84 12.49 13.70
N ALA A 48 -8.75 12.59 14.46
CA ALA A 48 -7.53 13.26 14.01
C ALA A 48 -6.87 12.53 12.84
N TYR A 49 -6.81 11.19 12.91
CA TYR A 49 -6.31 10.36 11.81
C TYR A 49 -7.13 10.54 10.54
N TRP A 50 -8.46 10.46 10.64
CA TRP A 50 -9.33 10.53 9.47
C TRP A 50 -9.35 11.92 8.82
N SER A 51 -9.33 12.98 9.63
CA SER A 51 -9.17 14.35 9.14
C SER A 51 -7.88 14.52 8.34
N LYS A 52 -6.76 13.91 8.78
CA LYS A 52 -5.51 13.90 8.02
C LYS A 52 -5.67 13.15 6.69
N CYS A 53 -6.25 11.95 6.69
CA CYS A 53 -6.47 11.14 5.49
C CYS A 53 -7.28 11.85 4.41
N MET A 54 -8.30 12.64 4.79
CA MET A 54 -9.14 13.39 3.86
C MET A 54 -8.44 14.59 3.22
N ASN A 55 -7.43 15.14 3.90
CA ASN A 55 -6.63 16.25 3.40
C ASN A 55 -5.38 15.81 2.64
N MET A 56 -5.08 14.51 2.60
CA MET A 56 -3.98 13.97 1.79
C MET A 56 -4.40 13.88 0.32
N SER A 57 -3.49 14.27 -0.58
CA SER A 57 -3.70 14.14 -2.01
C SER A 57 -3.61 12.66 -2.39
N THR A 58 -4.69 12.10 -2.92
CA THR A 58 -4.63 10.81 -3.63
C THR A 58 -4.06 11.04 -5.02
N GLU A 59 -2.92 10.42 -5.33
CA GLU A 59 -2.44 10.30 -6.71
C GLU A 59 -3.61 9.78 -7.60
N PRO A 60 -3.88 10.41 -8.76
CA PRO A 60 -4.92 9.92 -9.64
C PRO A 60 -4.57 8.49 -10.05
N ILE A 61 -5.46 7.56 -9.71
CA ILE A 61 -5.33 6.15 -10.08
C ILE A 61 -5.06 6.11 -11.59
N THR A 62 -3.87 5.66 -11.97
CA THR A 62 -3.54 5.46 -13.38
C THR A 62 -4.62 4.54 -13.94
N LEU A 63 -5.31 5.00 -14.98
CA LEU A 63 -6.43 4.28 -15.58
C LEU A 63 -6.02 2.83 -15.75
N LEU A 64 -6.71 1.93 -15.03
CA LEU A 64 -6.46 0.50 -15.17
C LEU A 64 -6.59 0.16 -16.65
N PRO A 65 -5.66 -0.63 -17.21
CA PRO A 65 -5.73 -0.99 -18.61
C PRO A 65 -7.11 -1.59 -18.92
N PRO A 66 -7.71 -1.27 -20.09
CA PRO A 66 -9.05 -1.68 -20.41
C PRO A 66 -9.16 -3.20 -20.33
N ARG A 67 -10.25 -3.67 -19.71
CA ARG A 67 -10.47 -5.10 -19.44
C ARG A 67 -10.57 -5.94 -20.71
N ASN A 68 -10.89 -5.31 -21.85
CA ASN A 68 -10.92 -5.93 -23.16
C ASN A 68 -10.06 -5.10 -24.12
N LEU A 69 -9.13 -5.77 -24.81
CA LEU A 69 -8.39 -5.16 -25.91
C LEU A 69 -9.25 -5.22 -27.17
N VAL A 70 -9.48 -4.08 -27.81
CA VAL A 70 -10.15 -4.01 -29.11
C VAL A 70 -9.07 -4.01 -30.20
N LEU A 71 -9.27 -4.79 -31.26
CA LEU A 71 -8.38 -4.78 -32.42
C LEU A 71 -8.41 -3.39 -33.07
N ALA A 72 -7.22 -2.81 -33.28
CA ALA A 72 -7.10 -1.57 -34.04
C ALA A 72 -7.52 -1.85 -35.50
N ALA A 73 -8.45 -1.02 -36.01
CA ALA A 73 -8.95 -1.08 -37.38
C ALA A 73 -7.91 -0.59 -38.40
#